data_AF-A0A438EY83-F1
#
_entry.id   AF-A0A438EY83-F1
#
_cell.length_a   1.000
_cell.length_b   1.000
_cell.length_c   1.000
_cell.angle_alpha   90.00
_cell.angle_beta   90.00
_cell.angle_gamma   90.00
#
_symmetry.space_group_name_H-M   'P 1'
#
loop_
_entity.id
_entity.type
_entity.pdbx_description
1 polymer ?
#
loop_
_entity_poly.entity_id
_entity_poly.type
_entity_poly.pdbx_seq_one_letter_code
_entity_poly.pdbx_strand_id
1 'polypeptide(L)'
;MLSTGPARGSAVARPQSQQIFAFVAEDGAFSFSSTDLLDLHKKTRVPTVLDWTIRDEKCDQAKENETTYACKDNRYCYNPDNGPGYRCNCSEGYEGNPYLPHDIDECEVDHPCNVTHTCQNLPGSYSCSCPCQLGMKVIAKKMAQAAVPYLAQSSNFLRLMLP
;
A
#
# COMPACT_ATOMS: atom_id res chain seq x y z
N MET A 1 -62.14 -22.33 -8.04
CA MET A 1 -62.28 -21.24 -7.05
C MET A 1 -61.93 -21.80 -5.68
N LEU A 2 -60.74 -21.52 -5.16
CA LEU A 2 -60.35 -21.73 -3.77
C LEU A 2 -59.31 -20.65 -3.45
N SER A 3 -59.65 -19.83 -2.47
CA SER A 3 -58.98 -18.59 -2.09
C SER A 3 -57.63 -18.86 -1.42
N THR A 4 -56.59 -18.17 -1.87
CA THR A 4 -55.34 -18.01 -1.13
C THR A 4 -55.40 -16.68 -0.37
N GLY A 5 -55.51 -16.74 0.95
CA GLY A 5 -55.26 -15.59 1.82
C GLY A 5 -53.90 -15.77 2.50
N PRO A 6 -52.89 -14.92 2.26
CA PRO A 6 -51.68 -14.96 3.05
C PRO A 6 -51.84 -14.11 4.31
N ALA A 7 -51.53 -14.73 5.44
CA ALA A 7 -51.50 -14.17 6.78
C ALA A 7 -50.54 -12.98 6.88
N ARG A 8 -50.95 -11.95 7.64
CA ARG A 8 -50.04 -10.95 8.21
C ARG A 8 -49.15 -11.64 9.23
N GLY A 9 -47.85 -11.66 8.96
CA GLY A 9 -46.82 -12.00 9.93
C GLY A 9 -45.54 -11.25 9.58
N SER A 10 -45.31 -10.11 10.21
CA SER A 10 -43.99 -9.46 10.19
C SER A 10 -43.11 -10.17 11.21
N ALA A 11 -42.26 -11.07 10.73
CA ALA A 11 -41.09 -11.52 11.47
C ALA A 11 -39.86 -10.87 10.85
N VAL A 12 -39.48 -9.70 11.35
CA VAL A 12 -38.15 -9.14 11.10
C VAL A 12 -37.24 -9.66 12.21
N ALA A 13 -36.53 -10.72 11.91
CA ALA A 13 -35.26 -11.02 12.55
C ALA A 13 -34.26 -11.25 11.42
N ARG A 14 -33.64 -10.17 10.93
CA ARG A 14 -32.41 -10.32 10.14
C ARG A 14 -31.36 -10.84 11.10
N PRO A 15 -30.69 -11.98 10.82
CA PRO A 15 -29.59 -12.44 11.63
C PRO A 15 -28.53 -11.33 11.60
N GLN A 16 -28.09 -10.89 12.77
CA GLN A 16 -26.88 -10.07 12.89
C GLN A 16 -25.80 -10.77 12.07
N SER A 17 -25.21 -10.05 11.13
CA SER A 17 -24.11 -10.56 10.32
C SER A 17 -23.08 -11.18 11.26
N GLN A 18 -22.89 -12.51 11.18
CA GLN A 18 -21.78 -13.16 11.87
C GLN A 18 -20.50 -12.49 11.37
N GLN A 19 -19.84 -11.71 12.21
CA GLN A 19 -18.54 -11.13 11.89
C GLN A 19 -17.50 -12.23 12.06
N ILE A 20 -16.89 -12.62 10.94
CA ILE A 20 -15.81 -13.59 10.91
C ILE A 20 -14.51 -12.81 10.96
N PHE A 21 -13.70 -13.06 11.98
CA PHE A 21 -12.35 -12.50 12.10
C PHE A 21 -11.32 -13.55 11.70
N ALA A 22 -10.41 -13.17 10.82
CA ALA A 22 -9.28 -13.99 10.42
C ALA A 22 -8.03 -13.11 10.36
N PHE A 23 -6.92 -13.63 10.88
CA PHE A 23 -5.60 -13.01 10.80
C PHE A 23 -4.54 -14.11 10.76
N VAL A 24 -3.37 -13.76 10.22
CA VAL A 24 -2.21 -14.66 10.17
C VAL A 24 -1.24 -14.22 11.25
N ALA A 25 -0.85 -15.15 12.12
CA ALA A 25 0.15 -14.92 13.16
C ALA A 25 1.28 -15.93 12.99
N GLU A 26 2.49 -15.52 13.36
CA GLU A 26 3.62 -16.45 13.48
C GLU A 26 3.35 -17.46 14.61
N ASP A 27 3.98 -18.63 14.51
CA ASP A 27 3.87 -19.66 15.56
C ASP A 27 4.32 -19.09 16.91
N GLY A 28 3.52 -19.35 17.96
CA GLY A 28 3.74 -18.79 19.30
C GLY A 28 3.44 -17.29 19.47
N ALA A 29 3.24 -16.52 18.39
CA ALA A 29 2.91 -15.09 18.49
C ALA A 29 1.47 -14.82 18.95
N PHE A 30 0.58 -15.81 18.80
CA PHE A 30 -0.80 -15.73 19.28
C PHE A 30 -1.21 -17.01 20.00
N SER A 31 -1.66 -16.87 21.24
CA SER A 31 -2.29 -17.95 22.01
C SER A 31 -3.78 -17.70 22.09
N PHE A 32 -4.56 -18.60 21.50
CA PHE A 32 -6.02 -18.50 21.50
C PHE A 32 -6.61 -18.81 22.89
N SER A 33 -7.50 -17.95 23.37
CA SER A 33 -8.35 -18.15 24.55
C SER A 33 -9.83 -18.02 24.18
N SER A 34 -10.72 -18.68 24.92
CA SER A 34 -12.17 -18.54 24.75
C SER A 34 -12.66 -17.10 24.96
N THR A 35 -11.94 -16.29 25.76
CA THR A 35 -12.21 -14.86 25.95
C THR A 35 -11.98 -14.05 24.68
N ASP A 36 -11.10 -14.50 23.78
CA ASP A 36 -10.86 -13.82 22.51
C ASP A 36 -12.09 -13.84 21.62
N LEU A 37 -12.93 -14.88 21.67
CA LEU A 37 -14.18 -14.94 20.90
C LEU A 37 -15.18 -13.84 21.30
N LEU A 38 -15.13 -13.39 22.55
CA LEU A 38 -16.05 -12.37 23.08
C LEU A 38 -15.50 -10.95 22.90
N ASP A 39 -14.18 -10.79 22.96
CA ASP A 39 -13.52 -9.49 22.97
C ASP A 39 -12.67 -9.21 21.72
N LEU A 40 -12.67 -10.09 20.70
CA LEU A 40 -12.00 -9.86 19.41
C LEU A 40 -12.45 -8.55 18.77
N HIS A 41 -13.75 -8.22 18.84
CA HIS A 41 -14.29 -6.93 18.39
C HIS A 41 -13.70 -5.72 19.14
N LYS A 42 -13.20 -5.92 20.36
CA LYS A 42 -12.57 -4.90 21.20
C LYS A 42 -11.04 -4.89 21.05
N LYS A 43 -10.44 -5.93 20.45
CA LYS A 43 -9.02 -5.96 20.14
C LYS A 43 -8.75 -5.11 18.90
N THR A 44 -8.10 -3.97 19.13
CA THR A 44 -7.69 -3.04 18.05
C THR A 44 -6.37 -3.44 17.40
N ARG A 45 -5.61 -4.37 17.99
CA ARG A 45 -4.33 -4.85 17.47
C ARG A 45 -4.20 -6.35 17.71
N VAL A 46 -3.81 -7.07 16.65
CA VAL A 46 -3.44 -8.48 16.68
C VAL A 46 -2.01 -8.61 16.13
N PRO A 47 -1.18 -9.50 16.68
CA PRO A 47 0.19 -9.70 16.19
C PRO A 47 0.13 -10.41 14.83
N THR A 48 0.10 -9.62 13.75
CA THR A 48 0.16 -10.12 12.39
C THR A 48 1.60 -10.11 11.90
N VAL A 49 2.09 -11.28 11.48
CA VAL A 49 3.39 -11.40 10.83
C VAL A 49 3.14 -11.72 9.36
N LEU A 50 3.15 -10.68 8.53
CA LEU A 50 3.20 -10.84 7.08
C LEU A 50 4.57 -10.39 6.60
N ASP A 51 5.55 -11.24 6.85
CA ASP A 51 6.89 -11.07 6.31
C ASP A 51 7.07 -11.97 5.09
N TRP A 52 7.18 -11.37 3.92
CA TRP A 52 7.18 -12.10 2.65
C TRP A 52 8.29 -11.60 1.74
N THR A 53 8.99 -12.49 1.07
CA THR A 53 10.00 -12.14 0.07
C THR A 53 9.75 -12.94 -1.20
N ILE A 54 10.30 -12.48 -2.31
CA ILE A 54 10.21 -13.20 -3.56
C ILE A 54 11.38 -14.17 -3.61
N ARG A 55 11.07 -15.48 -3.56
CA ARG A 55 12.05 -16.56 -3.62
C ARG A 55 13.12 -16.42 -2.51
N ASP A 56 14.14 -17.27 -2.53
CA ASP A 56 15.24 -17.24 -1.56
C ASP A 56 16.54 -16.64 -2.14
N GLU A 57 16.44 -15.98 -3.30
CA GLU A 57 17.56 -15.36 -4.01
C GLU A 57 17.65 -13.85 -3.76
N LYS A 58 18.86 -13.28 -3.73
CA LYS A 58 19.03 -11.82 -3.61
C LYS A 58 18.85 -11.12 -4.95
N CYS A 59 18.69 -9.79 -4.95
CA CYS A 59 18.53 -8.98 -6.15
C CYS A 59 19.58 -9.25 -7.24
N ASP A 60 20.84 -9.41 -6.86
CA ASP A 60 21.91 -9.61 -7.84
C ASP A 60 21.74 -10.93 -8.60
N GLN A 61 21.32 -11.98 -7.89
CA GLN A 61 21.02 -13.30 -8.46
C GLN A 61 19.69 -13.30 -9.24
N ALA A 62 18.66 -12.67 -8.67
CA ALA A 62 17.33 -12.62 -9.27
C ALA A 62 17.33 -11.97 -10.66
N LYS A 63 18.19 -10.96 -10.86
CA LYS A 63 18.34 -10.25 -12.15
C LYS A 63 18.98 -11.10 -13.24
N GLU A 64 19.66 -12.20 -12.90
CA GLU A 64 20.29 -13.08 -13.89
C GLU A 64 19.24 -13.87 -14.69
N ASN A 65 18.03 -14.04 -14.14
CA ASN A 65 16.94 -14.76 -14.80
C ASN A 65 15.74 -13.85 -15.09
N GLU A 66 15.73 -13.22 -16.26
CA GLU A 66 14.66 -12.30 -16.69
C GLU A 66 13.26 -12.93 -16.75
N THR A 67 13.17 -14.25 -16.93
CA THR A 67 11.87 -14.93 -17.00
C THR A 67 11.22 -15.03 -15.62
N THR A 68 12.01 -15.24 -14.57
CA THR A 68 11.54 -15.39 -13.19
C THR A 68 11.64 -14.12 -12.36
N TYR A 69 12.42 -13.14 -12.81
CA TYR A 69 12.59 -11.86 -12.13
C TYR A 69 11.29 -11.06 -12.10
N ALA A 70 10.86 -10.68 -10.89
CA ALA A 70 9.57 -10.05 -10.68
C ALA A 70 9.58 -8.52 -10.87
N CYS A 71 10.70 -7.85 -10.55
CA CYS A 71 10.77 -6.38 -10.57
C CYS A 71 11.08 -5.84 -11.97
N LYS A 72 10.15 -6.02 -12.90
CA LYS A 72 10.29 -5.56 -14.30
C LYS A 72 10.07 -4.04 -14.41
N ASP A 73 10.23 -3.43 -15.59
CA ASP A 73 9.94 -2.01 -15.90
C ASP A 73 10.15 -0.99 -14.75
N ASN A 74 9.21 -0.07 -14.51
CA ASN A 74 9.30 1.06 -13.55
C ASN A 74 9.35 0.68 -12.06
N ARG A 75 10.11 -0.35 -11.71
CA ARG A 75 10.32 -0.89 -10.38
C ARG A 75 11.81 -1.19 -10.20
N TYR A 76 12.28 -1.15 -8.95
CA TYR A 76 13.62 -1.60 -8.60
C TYR A 76 13.57 -2.69 -7.53
N CYS A 77 14.63 -3.51 -7.50
CA CYS A 77 14.80 -4.57 -6.53
C CYS A 77 15.58 -4.06 -5.31
N TYR A 78 15.17 -4.47 -4.11
CA TYR A 78 15.96 -4.32 -2.89
C TYR A 78 15.95 -5.61 -2.06
N ASN A 79 17.02 -5.81 -1.28
CA ASN A 79 17.17 -6.93 -0.37
C ASN A 79 16.69 -6.48 1.02
N PRO A 80 15.58 -7.02 1.55
CA PRO A 80 15.11 -6.65 2.88
C PRO A 80 15.99 -7.30 3.97
N ASP A 81 16.14 -6.64 5.12
CA ASP A 81 17.04 -7.09 6.21
C ASP A 81 16.49 -8.28 7.01
N ASN A 82 15.21 -8.58 6.84
CA ASN A 82 14.46 -9.51 7.69
C ASN A 82 14.35 -10.94 7.13
N GLY A 83 15.00 -11.26 6.01
CA GLY A 83 14.99 -12.63 5.51
C GLY A 83 15.73 -12.84 4.20
N PRO A 84 15.86 -14.11 3.77
CA PRO A 84 16.32 -14.44 2.43
C PRO A 84 15.30 -13.98 1.38
N GLY A 85 15.77 -13.74 0.15
CA GLY A 85 14.92 -13.26 -0.95
C GLY A 85 15.09 -11.78 -1.24
N TYR A 86 14.20 -11.28 -2.12
CA TYR A 86 14.16 -9.87 -2.51
C TYR A 86 12.73 -9.33 -2.57
N ARG A 87 12.62 -8.01 -2.62
CA ARG A 87 11.35 -7.30 -2.84
C ARG A 87 11.49 -6.28 -3.95
N CYS A 88 10.36 -5.92 -4.54
CA CYS A 88 10.27 -4.83 -5.49
C CYS A 88 9.78 -3.57 -4.80
N ASN A 89 10.26 -2.43 -5.27
CA ASN A 89 9.69 -1.12 -4.95
C ASN A 89 9.43 -0.35 -6.25
N CYS A 90 8.49 0.58 -6.23
CA CYS A 90 8.24 1.43 -7.39
C CYS A 90 9.46 2.31 -7.66
N SER A 91 9.84 2.44 -8.93
CA SER A 91 10.85 3.42 -9.34
C SER A 91 10.36 4.82 -9.07
N GLU A 92 11.31 5.74 -9.03
CA GLU A 92 11.05 7.16 -8.94
C GLU A 92 9.95 7.57 -9.93
N GLY A 93 8.88 8.13 -9.37
CA GLY A 93 7.75 8.61 -10.15
C GLY A 93 6.54 7.72 -10.28
N TYR A 94 6.61 6.54 -9.69
CA TYR A 94 5.55 5.55 -9.66
C TYR A 94 5.15 5.25 -8.22
N GLU A 95 3.90 4.87 -8.02
CA GLU A 95 3.33 4.57 -6.71
C GLU A 95 2.44 3.31 -6.74
N GLY A 96 1.87 2.99 -5.57
CA GLY A 96 0.96 1.87 -5.40
C GLY A 96 1.69 0.54 -5.17
N ASN A 97 1.13 -0.53 -5.73
CA ASN A 97 1.67 -1.88 -5.57
C ASN A 97 2.93 -2.04 -6.45
N PRO A 98 4.12 -2.37 -5.90
CA PRO A 98 5.34 -2.54 -6.68
C PRO A 98 5.33 -3.68 -7.72
N TYR A 99 4.26 -4.46 -7.82
CA TYR A 99 4.06 -5.51 -8.82
C TYR A 99 3.04 -5.10 -9.88
N LEU A 100 2.29 -4.02 -9.63
CA LEU A 100 1.31 -3.38 -10.50
C LEU A 100 1.44 -1.85 -10.32
N PRO A 101 2.59 -1.25 -10.70
CA PRO A 101 2.89 0.15 -10.40
C PRO A 101 2.00 1.07 -11.23
N HIS A 102 1.67 2.21 -10.65
CA HIS A 102 0.95 3.27 -11.33
C HIS A 102 1.82 4.52 -11.44
N ASP A 103 1.71 5.24 -12.55
CA ASP A 103 2.35 6.54 -12.69
C ASP A 103 1.67 7.55 -11.78
N ILE A 104 2.43 8.33 -11.03
CA ILE A 104 1.89 9.45 -10.25
C ILE A 104 1.38 10.53 -11.24
N ASP A 105 0.38 11.32 -10.87
CA ASP A 105 0.04 12.52 -11.63
C ASP A 105 0.31 13.77 -10.80
N GLU A 106 1.51 14.34 -10.93
CA GLU A 106 1.95 15.48 -10.15
C GLU A 106 1.18 16.74 -10.50
N CYS A 107 0.61 16.82 -11.72
CA CYS A 107 -0.22 17.94 -12.10
C CYS A 107 -1.50 18.00 -11.25
N GLU A 108 -2.02 16.84 -10.82
CA GLU A 108 -3.18 16.74 -9.93
C GLU A 108 -2.79 16.75 -8.45
N VAL A 109 -1.65 16.16 -8.08
CA VAL A 109 -1.25 16.00 -6.67
C VAL A 109 -0.53 17.23 -6.12
N ASP A 110 0.55 17.67 -6.78
CA ASP A 110 1.49 18.65 -6.23
C ASP A 110 1.43 20.02 -6.92
N HIS A 111 0.81 20.11 -8.11
CA HIS A 111 0.77 21.31 -8.95
C HIS A 111 2.15 21.97 -9.10
N PRO A 112 3.18 21.24 -9.54
CA PRO A 112 4.57 21.65 -9.42
C PRO A 112 4.98 22.79 -10.39
N CYS A 113 4.12 23.15 -11.34
CA CYS A 113 4.36 24.24 -12.26
C CYS A 113 3.97 25.58 -11.62
N ASN A 114 4.66 26.66 -12.00
CA ASN A 114 4.22 28.01 -11.66
C ASN A 114 2.78 28.25 -12.18
N VAL A 115 1.97 29.04 -11.48
CA VAL A 115 0.55 29.30 -11.78
C VAL A 115 0.31 29.74 -13.23
N THR A 116 1.31 30.35 -13.86
CA THR A 116 1.26 30.83 -15.24
C THR A 116 1.67 29.79 -16.30
N HIS A 117 2.16 28.61 -15.89
CA HIS A 117 2.63 27.56 -16.79
C HIS A 117 1.63 26.40 -16.89
N THR A 118 1.52 25.82 -18.07
CA THR A 118 0.70 24.62 -18.28
C THR A 118 1.46 23.37 -17.88
N CYS A 119 0.90 22.59 -16.97
CA CYS A 119 1.41 21.28 -16.55
C CYS A 119 0.90 20.18 -17.48
N GLN A 120 1.78 19.24 -17.83
CA GLN A 120 1.44 18.01 -18.54
C GLN A 120 2.13 16.83 -17.84
N ASN A 121 1.33 15.87 -17.37
CA ASN A 121 1.83 14.63 -16.80
C ASN A 121 2.45 13.73 -17.89
N LEU A 122 3.54 13.04 -17.54
CA LEU A 122 4.28 12.12 -18.40
C LEU A 122 4.63 10.86 -17.61
N PRO A 123 4.81 9.69 -18.26
CA PRO A 123 5.23 8.49 -17.54
C PRO A 123 6.56 8.71 -16.77
N GLY A 124 6.50 8.63 -15.45
CA GLY A 124 7.64 8.85 -14.54
C GLY A 124 8.14 10.30 -14.45
N SER A 125 7.46 11.28 -15.05
CA SER A 125 7.86 12.69 -15.00
C SER A 125 6.70 13.66 -15.25
N TYR A 126 7.01 14.96 -15.31
CA TYR A 126 6.06 15.95 -15.79
C TYR A 126 6.78 17.01 -16.62
N SER A 127 6.02 17.74 -17.42
CA SER A 127 6.54 18.90 -18.15
C SER A 127 5.73 20.14 -17.85
N CYS A 128 6.45 21.25 -17.62
CA CYS A 128 5.86 22.58 -17.55
C CYS A 128 6.19 23.32 -18.83
N SER A 129 5.17 23.90 -19.45
CA SER A 129 5.32 24.75 -20.64
C SER A 129 4.96 26.19 -20.33
N CYS A 130 5.84 27.11 -20.73
CA CYS A 130 5.62 28.54 -20.54
C CYS A 130 4.77 29.09 -21.71
N PRO A 131 3.78 29.95 -21.44
CA PRO A 131 3.02 30.63 -22.50
C PRO A 131 3.84 31.71 -23.24
N CYS A 132 5.07 32.02 -22.78
CA CYS A 132 5.94 32.97 -23.45
C CYS A 132 6.27 32.49 -24.89
N GLN A 133 6.29 33.41 -25.85
CA GLN A 133 6.45 33.19 -27.30
C GLN A 133 7.74 32.46 -27.75
N LEU A 134 8.59 32.02 -26.81
CA LEU A 134 9.83 31.29 -27.04
C LEU A 134 9.66 29.75 -26.98
N GLY A 135 8.47 29.22 -26.65
CA GLY A 135 8.17 27.79 -26.78
C GLY A 135 9.01 26.84 -25.91
N MET A 136 9.66 27.36 -24.87
CA MET A 136 10.52 26.55 -23.98
C MET A 136 9.69 25.57 -23.16
N LYS A 137 10.11 24.29 -23.17
CA LYS A 137 9.57 23.22 -22.31
C LYS A 137 10.63 22.84 -21.27
N VAL A 138 10.22 22.79 -20.01
CA VAL A 138 11.04 22.25 -18.92
C VAL A 138 10.50 20.88 -18.55
N ILE A 139 11.33 19.85 -18.70
CA ILE A 139 11.03 18.49 -18.24
C ILE A 139 11.65 18.35 -16.86
N ALA A 140 10.83 18.05 -15.88
CA ALA A 140 11.27 17.77 -14.53
C ALA A 140 11.10 16.28 -14.25
N LYS A 141 12.13 15.66 -13.68
CA LYS A 141 12.01 14.31 -13.15
C LYS A 141 11.30 14.39 -11.80
N LYS A 142 10.40 13.44 -11.55
CA LYS A 142 9.89 13.20 -10.20
C LYS A 142 11.08 12.92 -9.31
N MET A 143 11.15 13.52 -8.12
CA MET A 143 12.06 13.05 -7.10
C MET A 143 11.36 11.88 -6.40
N ALA A 144 12.04 10.77 -6.17
CA ALA A 144 11.52 9.71 -5.35
C ALA A 144 11.28 10.35 -3.99
N GLN A 145 10.02 10.52 -3.61
CA GLN A 145 9.71 10.42 -2.21
C GLN A 145 10.19 9.03 -1.85
N ALA A 146 11.40 8.95 -1.28
CA ALA A 146 11.73 7.84 -0.43
C ALA A 146 10.46 7.63 0.38
N ALA A 147 9.92 6.42 0.35
CA ALA A 147 9.14 6.00 1.48
C ALA A 147 10.08 6.19 2.66
N VAL A 148 10.02 7.39 3.26
CA VAL A 148 10.38 7.57 4.65
C VAL A 148 9.64 6.41 5.28
N PRO A 149 10.32 5.48 5.97
CA PRO A 149 9.60 4.49 6.72
C PRO A 149 8.56 5.28 7.49
N TYR A 150 7.29 4.96 7.28
CA TYR A 150 6.17 5.59 7.96
C TYR A 150 6.24 5.17 9.43
N LEU A 151 7.27 5.65 10.12
CA LEU A 151 7.71 5.48 11.51
C LEU A 151 8.71 6.60 11.85
N ALA A 152 8.44 7.83 11.39
CA ALA A 152 9.08 9.03 11.94
C ALA A 152 8.06 10.18 12.04
N GLN A 153 6.87 9.88 12.56
CA GLN A 153 6.06 10.86 13.29
C GLN A 153 5.90 10.36 14.72
N SER A 154 6.95 10.54 15.53
CA SER A 154 6.81 10.49 16.98
C SER A 154 7.65 11.58 17.64
N SER A 155 7.30 12.85 17.41
CA SER A 155 7.58 13.88 18.42
C SER A 155 6.42 13.88 19.42
N ASN A 156 6.26 12.80 20.20
CA ASN A 156 5.51 12.81 21.47
C ASN A 156 5.54 11.54 22.34
N PHE A 157 6.37 10.51 22.09
CA PHE A 157 6.33 9.27 22.90
C PHE A 157 7.64 8.87 23.60
N LEU A 158 8.55 9.82 23.86
CA LEU A 158 9.67 9.59 24.79
C LEU A 158 9.69 10.62 25.92
N ARG A 159 8.60 10.67 26.69
CA ARG A 159 8.62 11.10 28.08
C ARG A 159 7.61 10.26 28.84
N LEU A 160 8.09 9.13 29.38
CA LEU A 160 7.78 8.61 30.72
C LEU A 160 8.30 7.17 30.82
N MET A 161 9.02 6.93 31.92
CA MET A 161 9.50 5.65 32.46
C MET A 161 10.75 5.10 31.73
N LEU A 162 11.95 5.05 32.33
CA LEU A 162 12.34 4.64 33.69
C LEU A 162 13.73 5.23 34.06
N PRO A 163 14.15 5.35 35.33
CA PRO A 163 13.41 5.61 36.58
C PRO A 163 13.30 7.10 36.92
#